data_AF-A0A1H3YTP3-F1
#
_entry.id   AF-A0A1H3YTP3-F1
#
_cell.length_a   1.000
_cell.length_b   1.000
_cell.length_c   1.000
_cell.angle_alpha   90.00
_cell.angle_beta   90.00
_cell.angle_gamma   90.00
#
_symmetry.space_group_name_H-M   'P 1'
#
loop_
_entity.id
_entity.type
_entity.pdbx_description
1 polymer ?
#
loop_
_entity_poly.entity_id
_entity_poly.type
_entity_poly.pdbx_seq_one_letter_code
_entity_poly.pdbx_strand_id
1 'polypeptide(L)'
;MNDLSPLTPEMRNHMASVASDRAKGWECVRQAVAPATDDFVAQLRDGTWVSRLLDSMAWTNEGGERLVTSARMILPYERGAAARSAESDLVELSHGNPGDEALATSCARQRDWCQAEADSWRSGDEEAGRKHRLQQFTDLDTSLLDRLLDHLSELTSGLHSDIHVVIARILTAFLVLESGRNLPDPR
;
A
#
# COMPACT_ATOMS: atom_id res chain seq x y z
N MET A 1 26.54 11.44 -25.71
CA MET A 1 26.47 10.58 -24.53
C MET A 1 26.42 11.50 -23.33
N ASN A 2 25.27 11.60 -22.66
CA ASN A 2 25.19 12.36 -21.41
C ASN A 2 25.98 11.57 -20.37
N ASP A 3 27.07 12.16 -19.90
CA ASP A 3 27.89 11.64 -18.82
C ASP A 3 27.10 11.82 -17.51
N LEU A 4 26.26 10.85 -17.20
CA LEU A 4 25.57 10.81 -15.91
C LEU A 4 26.61 10.43 -14.87
N SER A 5 27.18 11.45 -14.23
CA SER A 5 28.06 11.26 -13.07
C SER A 5 27.37 10.30 -12.07
N PRO A 6 28.11 9.36 -11.48
CA PRO A 6 27.55 8.41 -10.53
C PRO A 6 26.87 9.14 -9.38
N LEU A 7 25.79 8.57 -8.84
CA LEU A 7 25.05 9.18 -7.75
C LEU A 7 25.96 9.34 -6.53
N THR A 8 25.74 10.39 -5.75
CA THR A 8 26.42 10.52 -4.46
C THR A 8 25.94 9.44 -3.50
N PRO A 9 26.74 9.05 -2.49
CA PRO A 9 26.29 8.13 -1.44
C PRO A 9 25.00 8.61 -0.73
N GLU A 10 24.85 9.92 -0.54
CA GLU A 10 23.65 10.52 0.05
C GLU A 10 22.40 10.28 -0.81
N MET A 11 22.50 10.51 -2.12
CA MET A 11 21.41 10.23 -3.07
C MET A 11 21.03 8.75 -3.06
N ARG A 12 22.02 7.84 -3.08
CA ARG A 12 21.76 6.40 -3.03
C ARG A 12 21.07 5.98 -1.73
N ASN A 13 21.51 6.51 -0.59
CA ASN A 13 20.88 6.23 0.70
C ASN A 13 19.43 6.73 0.74
N HIS A 14 19.17 7.90 0.16
CA HIS A 14 17.81 8.41 0.03
C HIS A 14 16.94 7.50 -0.84
N MET A 15 17.42 7.09 -2.02
CA MET A 15 16.69 6.17 -2.90
C MET A 15 16.42 4.82 -2.23
N ALA A 16 17.39 4.29 -1.49
CA ALA A 16 17.22 3.08 -0.69
C ALA A 16 16.15 3.23 0.38
N SER A 17 16.10 4.38 1.07
CA SER A 17 15.05 4.66 2.06
C SER A 17 13.68 4.69 1.40
N VAL A 18 13.53 5.43 0.30
CA VAL A 18 12.26 5.54 -0.44
C VAL A 18 11.77 4.16 -0.90
N ALA A 19 12.65 3.36 -1.52
CA ALA A 19 12.29 2.01 -1.96
C ALA A 19 11.88 1.10 -0.78
N SER A 20 12.59 1.20 0.36
CA SER A 20 12.25 0.46 1.57
C SER A 20 10.91 0.89 2.17
N ASP A 21 10.58 2.18 2.12
CA ASP A 21 9.29 2.69 2.60
C ASP A 21 8.16 2.22 1.70
N ARG A 22 8.33 2.29 0.38
CA ARG A 22 7.37 1.74 -0.59
C ARG A 22 7.12 0.24 -0.38
N ALA A 23 8.14 -0.54 -0.03
CA ALA A 23 7.97 -1.95 0.31
C ALA A 23 7.00 -2.16 1.49
N LYS A 24 7.08 -1.32 2.53
CA LYS A 24 6.14 -1.36 3.67
C LYS A 24 4.71 -1.04 3.21
N GLY A 25 4.54 -0.08 2.31
CA GLY A 25 3.24 0.26 1.72
C GLY A 25 2.63 -0.93 0.97
N TRP A 26 3.41 -1.60 0.13
CA TRP A 26 2.97 -2.80 -0.59
C TRP A 26 2.62 -3.98 0.34
N GLU A 27 3.30 -4.13 1.47
CA GLU A 27 2.91 -5.11 2.50
C GLU A 27 1.55 -4.76 3.12
N CYS A 28 1.27 -3.48 3.36
CA CYS A 28 -0.04 -3.04 3.86
C CYS A 28 -1.15 -3.30 2.83
N VAL A 29 -0.89 -3.05 1.54
CA VAL A 29 -1.82 -3.39 0.45
C VAL A 29 -2.07 -4.91 0.41
N ARG A 30 -1.00 -5.71 0.48
CA ARG A 30 -1.10 -7.18 0.49
C ARG A 30 -2.01 -7.67 1.61
N GLN A 31 -1.87 -7.14 2.83
CA GLN A 31 -2.69 -7.53 3.98
C GLN A 31 -4.17 -7.19 3.76
N ALA A 32 -4.46 -6.04 3.16
CA ALA A 32 -5.82 -5.56 2.96
C ALA A 32 -6.56 -6.26 1.81
N VAL A 33 -5.85 -6.81 0.82
CA VAL A 33 -6.45 -7.59 -0.29
C VAL A 33 -6.43 -9.09 -0.04
N ALA A 34 -5.65 -9.58 0.93
CA ALA A 34 -5.66 -10.98 1.35
C ALA A 34 -6.90 -11.30 2.20
N PRO A 35 -7.25 -12.59 2.40
CA PRO A 35 -8.23 -12.97 3.39
C PRO A 35 -7.90 -12.38 4.76
N ALA A 36 -8.90 -11.85 5.44
CA ALA A 36 -8.70 -11.21 6.74
C ALA A 36 -8.15 -12.22 7.76
N THR A 37 -7.23 -11.75 8.61
CA THR A 37 -6.58 -12.54 9.65
C THR A 37 -6.70 -11.84 11.00
N ASP A 38 -6.57 -12.59 12.09
CA ASP A 38 -6.59 -12.02 13.45
C ASP A 38 -5.53 -10.92 13.64
N ASP A 39 -4.35 -11.10 13.05
CA ASP A 39 -3.26 -10.12 13.12
C ASP A 39 -3.61 -8.83 12.38
N PHE A 40 -4.19 -8.93 11.17
CA PHE A 40 -4.65 -7.75 10.44
C PHE A 40 -5.76 -7.01 11.20
N VAL A 41 -6.72 -7.74 11.78
CA VAL A 41 -7.77 -7.17 12.63
C VAL A 41 -7.18 -6.45 13.84
N ALA A 42 -6.22 -7.07 14.54
CA ALA A 42 -5.55 -6.44 15.68
C ALA A 42 -4.88 -5.12 15.27
N GLN A 43 -4.18 -5.10 14.13
CA GLN A 43 -3.50 -3.92 13.62
C GLN A 43 -4.44 -2.81 13.13
N LEU A 44 -5.64 -3.16 12.65
CA LEU A 44 -6.67 -2.16 12.34
C LEU A 44 -7.26 -1.56 13.62
N ARG A 45 -7.46 -2.39 14.65
CA ARG A 45 -8.06 -1.95 15.93
C ARG A 45 -7.13 -1.04 16.74
N ASP A 46 -5.82 -1.25 16.67
CA ASP A 46 -4.83 -0.43 17.37
C ASP A 46 -4.20 0.68 16.52
N GLY A 47 -4.61 0.79 15.25
CA GLY A 47 -4.13 1.79 14.29
C GLY A 47 -2.75 1.52 13.68
N THR A 48 -2.11 0.41 14.05
CA THR A 48 -0.77 0.05 13.57
C THR A 48 -0.72 -0.07 12.05
N TRP A 49 -1.73 -0.67 11.42
CA TRP A 49 -1.74 -0.84 9.95
C TRP A 49 -1.73 0.50 9.24
N VAL A 50 -2.55 1.45 9.70
CA VAL A 50 -2.65 2.79 9.12
C VAL A 50 -1.37 3.58 9.34
N SER A 51 -0.82 3.53 10.55
CA SER A 51 0.45 4.20 10.85
C SER A 51 1.56 3.73 9.91
N ARG A 52 1.71 2.41 9.72
CA ARG A 52 2.74 1.85 8.81
C ARG A 52 2.54 2.33 7.38
N LEU A 53 1.29 2.39 6.92
CA LEU A 53 1.00 2.86 5.57
C LEU A 53 1.25 4.37 5.43
N LEU A 54 0.89 5.19 6.42
CA LEU A 54 1.25 6.62 6.45
C LEU A 54 2.77 6.81 6.38
N ASP A 55 3.52 6.06 7.21
CA ASP A 55 4.98 6.12 7.25
C ASP A 55 5.59 5.72 5.90
N SER A 56 4.99 4.75 5.19
CA SER A 56 5.45 4.31 3.86
C SER A 56 5.39 5.40 2.78
N MET A 57 4.67 6.49 3.04
CA MET A 57 4.43 7.60 2.11
C MET A 57 4.99 8.94 2.59
N ALA A 58 5.66 8.97 3.74
CA ALA A 58 6.21 10.19 4.35
C ALA A 58 7.26 10.89 3.47
N TRP A 59 7.80 10.21 2.47
CA TRP A 59 8.72 10.77 1.47
C TRP A 59 8.02 11.65 0.41
N THR A 60 6.69 11.71 0.39
CA THR A 60 5.91 12.52 -0.57
C THR A 60 5.40 13.82 0.06
N ASN A 61 5.67 14.97 -0.57
CA ASN A 61 5.16 16.26 -0.08
C ASN A 61 3.68 16.51 -0.44
N GLU A 62 3.20 16.02 -1.59
CA GLU A 62 1.84 16.34 -2.11
C GLU A 62 0.85 15.16 -1.95
N GLY A 63 1.34 13.92 -1.93
CA GLY A 63 0.52 12.72 -1.77
C GLY A 63 0.01 12.47 -0.36
N GLY A 64 0.77 12.95 0.63
CA GLY A 64 0.50 12.72 2.04
C GLY A 64 -0.83 13.32 2.52
N GLU A 65 -1.31 14.43 1.95
CA GLU A 65 -2.52 15.10 2.47
C GLU A 65 -3.81 14.33 2.21
N ARG A 66 -4.00 13.79 0.98
CA ARG A 66 -5.16 12.97 0.63
C ARG A 66 -5.19 11.69 1.46
N LEU A 67 -4.02 11.10 1.67
CA LEU A 67 -3.85 9.93 2.49
C LEU A 67 -4.13 10.21 3.98
N VAL A 68 -3.54 11.27 4.55
CA VAL A 68 -3.78 11.67 5.95
C VAL A 68 -5.26 11.95 6.20
N THR A 69 -5.93 12.59 5.24
CA THR A 69 -7.38 12.81 5.30
C THR A 69 -8.14 11.50 5.32
N SER A 70 -7.75 10.53 4.49
CA SER A 70 -8.36 9.20 4.43
C SER A 70 -8.09 8.36 5.68
N ALA A 71 -6.86 8.39 6.19
CA ALA A 71 -6.45 7.73 7.42
C ALA A 71 -7.22 8.26 8.63
N ARG A 72 -7.52 9.55 8.71
CA ARG A 72 -8.35 10.11 9.79
C ARG A 72 -9.77 9.53 9.83
N MET A 73 -10.28 9.00 8.72
CA MET A 73 -11.58 8.34 8.68
C MET A 73 -11.58 6.96 9.35
N ILE A 74 -10.41 6.40 9.69
CA ILE A 74 -10.33 5.13 10.43
C ILE A 74 -10.45 5.31 11.94
N LEU A 75 -10.21 6.53 12.45
CA LEU A 75 -10.24 6.85 13.89
C LEU A 75 -11.58 6.48 14.57
N PRO A 76 -12.75 6.64 13.93
CA PRO A 76 -14.01 6.15 14.48
C PRO A 76 -14.04 4.62 14.63
N TYR A 77 -13.44 3.88 13.70
CA TYR A 77 -13.31 2.42 13.81
C TYR A 77 -12.42 2.03 14.98
N GLU A 78 -11.24 2.66 15.13
CA GLU A 78 -10.33 2.43 16.27
C GLU A 78 -11.03 2.71 17.62
N ARG A 79 -11.77 3.82 17.71
CA ARG A 79 -12.51 4.18 18.94
C ARG A 79 -13.69 3.23 19.20
N GLY A 80 -14.37 2.79 18.16
CA GLY A 80 -15.48 1.83 18.24
C GLY A 80 -15.03 0.39 18.49
N ALA A 81 -13.79 0.05 18.14
CA ALA A 81 -13.24 -1.29 18.26
C ALA A 81 -13.30 -1.79 19.71
N ALA A 82 -13.04 -0.93 20.71
CA ALA A 82 -13.11 -1.32 22.12
C ALA A 82 -14.50 -1.84 22.55
N ALA A 83 -15.56 -1.43 21.85
CA ALA A 83 -16.93 -1.85 22.13
C ALA A 83 -17.35 -3.15 21.40
N ARG A 84 -16.53 -3.67 20.47
CA ARG A 84 -16.78 -4.90 19.70
C ARG A 84 -15.70 -5.94 19.95
N SER A 85 -16.05 -7.23 19.84
CA SER A 85 -15.05 -8.30 19.87
C SER A 85 -14.23 -8.33 18.58
N ALA A 86 -12.97 -8.75 18.66
CA ALA A 86 -12.11 -8.94 17.48
C ALA A 86 -12.69 -10.00 16.51
N GLU A 87 -13.34 -11.03 17.04
CA GLU A 87 -14.05 -12.04 16.24
C GLU A 87 -15.19 -11.42 15.40
N SER A 88 -15.95 -10.49 15.97
CA SER A 88 -17.01 -9.79 15.24
C SER A 88 -16.42 -8.95 14.10
N ASP A 89 -15.31 -8.25 14.35
CA ASP A 89 -14.62 -7.47 13.33
C ASP A 89 -14.05 -8.36 12.22
N LEU A 90 -13.50 -9.53 12.57
CA LEU A 90 -13.00 -10.51 11.59
C LEU A 90 -14.13 -11.01 10.69
N VAL A 91 -15.30 -11.33 11.26
CA VAL A 91 -16.48 -11.78 10.50
C VAL A 91 -16.98 -10.67 9.57
N GLU A 92 -17.06 -9.44 10.07
CA GLU A 92 -17.46 -8.25 9.29
C GLU A 92 -16.50 -8.01 8.12
N LEU A 93 -15.20 -8.01 8.37
CA LEU A 93 -14.17 -7.82 7.35
C LEU A 93 -14.19 -8.93 6.30
N SER A 94 -14.31 -10.20 6.73
CA SER A 94 -14.33 -11.36 5.84
C SER A 94 -15.59 -11.44 4.98
N HIS A 95 -16.74 -10.96 5.49
CA HIS A 95 -17.98 -10.91 4.70
C HIS A 95 -17.92 -9.83 3.62
N GLY A 96 -17.35 -8.67 3.92
CA GLY A 96 -17.21 -7.59 2.94
C GLY A 96 -16.00 -7.73 2.02
N ASN A 97 -15.00 -8.52 2.42
CA ASN A 97 -13.83 -8.85 1.64
C ASN A 97 -13.41 -10.31 1.88
N PRO A 98 -13.80 -11.26 0.99
CA PRO A 98 -13.32 -12.64 1.12
C PRO A 98 -11.81 -12.77 0.89
N GLY A 99 -11.17 -11.72 0.34
CA GLY A 99 -9.77 -11.71 -0.06
C GLY A 99 -9.54 -12.32 -1.44
N ASP A 100 -8.44 -11.90 -2.08
CA ASP A 100 -7.91 -12.46 -3.32
C ASP A 100 -6.43 -12.82 -3.11
N GLU A 101 -6.16 -14.12 -2.92
CA GLU A 101 -4.81 -14.67 -2.72
C GLU A 101 -3.88 -14.42 -3.92
N ALA A 102 -4.41 -14.40 -5.14
CA ALA A 102 -3.60 -14.14 -6.34
C ALA A 102 -3.22 -12.66 -6.44
N LEU A 103 -4.13 -11.76 -6.03
CA LEU A 103 -3.86 -10.32 -5.91
C LEU A 103 -2.88 -10.04 -4.78
N ALA A 104 -3.05 -10.69 -3.62
CA ALA A 104 -2.11 -10.61 -2.50
C ALA A 104 -0.71 -11.10 -2.93
N THR A 105 -0.61 -12.21 -3.65
CA THR A 105 0.66 -12.71 -4.20
C THR A 105 1.32 -11.68 -5.13
N SER A 106 0.53 -10.97 -5.94
CA SER A 106 1.05 -9.93 -6.83
C SER A 106 1.54 -8.69 -6.04
N CYS A 107 0.84 -8.29 -4.97
CA CYS A 107 1.29 -7.23 -4.06
C CYS A 107 2.57 -7.62 -3.30
N ALA A 108 2.68 -8.88 -2.87
CA ALA A 108 3.89 -9.40 -2.23
C ALA A 108 5.10 -9.32 -3.18
N ARG A 109 4.91 -9.60 -4.48
CA ARG A 109 5.95 -9.44 -5.49
C ARG A 109 6.40 -7.99 -5.65
N GLN A 110 5.47 -7.03 -5.62
CA GLN A 110 5.81 -5.59 -5.64
C GLN A 110 6.64 -5.18 -4.41
N ARG A 111 6.27 -5.64 -3.21
CA ARG A 111 7.07 -5.47 -1.99
C ARG A 111 8.49 -6.01 -2.18
N ASP A 112 8.61 -7.24 -2.68
CA ASP A 112 9.92 -7.89 -2.85
C ASP A 112 10.82 -7.15 -3.84
N TRP A 113 10.26 -6.65 -4.94
CA TRP A 113 11.00 -5.81 -5.87
C TRP A 113 11.39 -4.46 -5.28
N CYS A 114 10.55 -3.84 -4.45
CA CYS A 114 10.92 -2.62 -3.73
C CYS A 114 12.07 -2.87 -2.75
N GLN A 115 12.08 -4.03 -2.07
CA GLN A 115 13.17 -4.41 -1.18
C GLN A 115 14.47 -4.67 -1.97
N ALA A 116 14.39 -5.40 -3.08
CA ALA A 116 15.54 -5.63 -3.96
C ALA A 116 16.10 -4.33 -4.58
N GLU A 117 15.21 -3.38 -4.91
CA GLU A 117 15.60 -2.03 -5.31
C GLU A 117 16.38 -1.33 -4.19
N ALA A 118 15.85 -1.34 -2.96
CA ALA A 118 16.50 -0.72 -1.81
C ALA A 118 17.91 -1.29 -1.56
N ASP A 119 18.07 -2.61 -1.65
CA ASP A 119 19.35 -3.29 -1.45
C ASP A 119 20.35 -2.99 -2.58
N SER A 120 19.87 -2.85 -3.81
CA SER A 120 20.69 -2.41 -4.95
C SER A 120 21.22 -1.00 -4.74
N TRP A 121 20.36 -0.07 -4.30
CA TRP A 121 20.78 1.31 -3.98
C TRP A 121 21.82 1.35 -2.85
N ARG A 122 21.63 0.58 -1.77
CA ARG A 122 22.58 0.51 -0.64
C ARG A 122 23.94 -0.04 -1.05
N SER A 123 23.95 -1.05 -1.91
CA SER A 123 25.19 -1.69 -2.38
C SER A 123 25.94 -0.86 -3.43
N GLY A 124 25.29 0.14 -4.03
CA GLY A 124 25.86 0.97 -5.09
C GLY A 124 25.60 0.43 -6.51
N ASP A 125 24.84 -0.64 -6.66
CA ASP A 125 24.42 -1.16 -7.96
C ASP A 125 23.24 -0.35 -8.52
N GLU A 126 23.56 0.79 -9.11
CA GLU A 126 22.57 1.71 -9.66
C GLU A 126 21.80 1.12 -10.86
N GLU A 127 22.44 0.25 -11.64
CA GLU A 127 21.80 -0.39 -12.79
C GLU A 127 20.71 -1.35 -12.32
N ALA A 128 21.02 -2.21 -11.35
CA ALA A 128 20.02 -3.09 -10.73
C ALA A 128 18.90 -2.30 -10.07
N GLY A 129 19.21 -1.21 -9.35
CA GLY A 129 18.21 -0.33 -8.74
C GLY A 129 17.21 0.23 -9.76
N ARG A 130 17.71 0.81 -10.87
CA ARG A 130 16.84 1.31 -11.96
C ARG A 130 16.03 0.19 -12.62
N LYS A 131 16.64 -0.98 -12.82
CA LYS A 131 15.97 -2.14 -13.41
C LYS A 131 14.81 -2.63 -12.55
N HIS A 132 14.99 -2.74 -11.24
CA HIS A 132 13.92 -3.12 -10.32
C HIS A 132 12.79 -2.10 -10.32
N ARG A 133 13.11 -0.80 -10.27
CA ARG A 133 12.12 0.28 -10.34
C ARG A 133 11.29 0.21 -11.63
N LEU A 134 11.94 0.00 -12.77
CA LEU A 134 11.25 -0.16 -14.06
C LEU A 134 10.34 -1.40 -14.05
N GLN A 135 10.82 -2.53 -13.54
CA GLN A 135 10.04 -3.78 -13.45
C GLN A 135 8.78 -3.60 -12.61
N GLN A 136 8.88 -2.93 -11.45
CA GLN A 136 7.74 -2.61 -10.60
C GLN A 136 6.70 -1.79 -11.36
N PHE A 137 7.14 -0.71 -12.00
CA PHE A 137 6.26 0.18 -12.76
C PHE A 137 5.57 -0.56 -13.91
N THR A 138 6.32 -1.35 -14.70
CA THR A 138 5.75 -2.12 -15.81
C THR A 138 4.72 -3.14 -15.33
N ASP A 139 4.99 -3.91 -14.26
CA ASP A 139 4.04 -4.89 -13.72
C ASP A 139 2.79 -4.20 -13.16
N LEU A 140 2.97 -3.08 -12.45
CA LEU A 140 1.87 -2.27 -11.94
C LEU A 140 0.96 -1.80 -13.08
N ASP A 141 1.56 -1.15 -14.08
CA ASP A 141 0.86 -0.51 -15.19
C ASP A 141 0.13 -1.51 -16.10
N THR A 142 0.74 -2.68 -16.33
CA THR A 142 0.23 -3.65 -17.33
C THR A 142 -0.66 -4.74 -16.77
N SER A 143 -0.57 -5.05 -15.48
CA SER A 143 -1.19 -6.28 -14.95
C SER A 143 -1.86 -6.16 -13.59
N LEU A 144 -1.43 -5.23 -12.75
CA LEU A 144 -1.85 -5.19 -11.34
C LEU A 144 -2.81 -4.05 -11.02
N LEU A 145 -2.61 -2.87 -11.61
CA LEU A 145 -3.37 -1.68 -11.24
C LEU A 145 -4.87 -1.85 -11.49
N ASP A 146 -5.27 -2.29 -12.67
CA ASP A 146 -6.69 -2.44 -13.01
C ASP A 146 -7.37 -3.47 -12.11
N ARG A 147 -6.70 -4.59 -11.81
CA ARG A 147 -7.19 -5.61 -10.88
C ARG A 147 -7.35 -5.08 -9.46
N LEU A 148 -6.42 -4.25 -9.00
CA LEU A 148 -6.54 -3.59 -7.70
C LEU A 148 -7.73 -2.63 -7.72
N LEU A 149 -7.90 -1.83 -8.77
CA LEU A 149 -9.03 -0.91 -8.88
C LEU A 149 -10.39 -1.62 -8.91
N ASP A 150 -10.49 -2.73 -9.62
CA ASP A 150 -11.69 -3.56 -9.65
C ASP A 150 -11.99 -4.11 -8.25
N HIS A 151 -10.99 -4.67 -7.57
CA HIS A 151 -11.13 -5.16 -6.19
C HIS A 151 -11.55 -4.04 -5.22
N LEU A 152 -10.97 -2.84 -5.34
CA LEU A 152 -11.35 -1.69 -4.51
C LEU A 152 -12.77 -1.20 -4.80
N SER A 153 -13.22 -1.28 -6.06
CA SER A 153 -14.59 -0.96 -6.43
C SER A 153 -15.57 -1.99 -5.88
N GLU A 154 -15.22 -3.27 -5.88
CA GLU A 154 -16.03 -4.33 -5.28
C GLU A 154 -16.19 -4.13 -3.77
N LEU A 155 -15.11 -3.73 -3.09
CA LEU A 155 -15.13 -3.39 -1.66
C LEU A 155 -16.09 -2.24 -1.32
N THR A 156 -16.29 -1.29 -2.24
CA THR A 156 -17.22 -0.17 -2.05
C THR A 156 -18.62 -0.43 -2.58
N SER A 157 -18.78 -1.35 -3.53
CA SER A 157 -20.07 -1.68 -4.14
C SER A 157 -20.85 -2.71 -3.29
N GLY A 158 -21.66 -2.25 -2.34
CA GLY A 158 -22.56 -3.13 -1.58
C GLY A 158 -23.08 -2.52 -0.27
N LEU A 159 -23.73 -3.34 0.56
CA LEU A 159 -24.05 -3.01 1.97
C LEU A 159 -22.82 -3.25 2.87
N HIS A 160 -21.65 -2.78 2.44
CA HIS A 160 -20.40 -2.98 3.16
C HIS A 160 -20.27 -1.96 4.30
N SER A 161 -19.60 -2.38 5.37
CA SER A 161 -19.30 -1.52 6.52
C SER A 161 -18.40 -0.36 6.13
N ASP A 162 -18.51 0.77 6.84
CA ASP A 162 -17.71 1.98 6.63
C ASP A 162 -16.19 1.70 6.58
N ILE A 163 -15.72 0.64 7.24
CA ILE A 163 -14.30 0.25 7.24
C ILE A 163 -13.78 -0.19 5.87
N HIS A 164 -14.57 -0.91 5.05
CA HIS A 164 -14.14 -1.32 3.71
C HIS A 164 -13.97 -0.11 2.80
N VAL A 165 -14.87 0.87 2.90
CA VAL A 165 -14.77 2.13 2.17
C VAL A 165 -13.52 2.91 2.57
N VAL A 166 -13.20 2.95 3.87
CA VAL A 166 -11.99 3.61 4.36
C VAL A 166 -10.72 2.90 3.86
N ILE A 167 -10.66 1.57 3.95
CA ILE A 167 -9.54 0.78 3.40
C ILE A 167 -9.39 1.06 1.91
N ALA A 168 -10.48 1.01 1.14
CA ALA A 168 -10.43 1.24 -0.29
C ALA A 168 -9.89 2.63 -0.64
N ARG A 169 -10.36 3.68 0.02
CA ARG A 169 -9.86 5.06 -0.20
C ARG A 169 -8.39 5.23 0.14
N ILE A 170 -7.96 4.64 1.26
CA ILE A 170 -6.57 4.65 1.69
C ILE A 170 -5.68 3.95 0.66
N LEU A 171 -6.09 2.79 0.16
CA LEU A 171 -5.37 2.04 -0.87
C LEU A 171 -5.35 2.79 -2.22
N THR A 172 -6.46 3.42 -2.62
CA THR A 172 -6.49 4.27 -3.82
C THR A 172 -5.48 5.42 -3.72
N ALA A 173 -5.36 6.07 -2.56
CA ALA A 173 -4.38 7.14 -2.36
C ALA A 173 -2.93 6.64 -2.51
N PHE A 174 -2.62 5.45 -1.98
CA PHE A 174 -1.32 4.81 -2.20
C PHE A 174 -1.07 4.50 -3.68
N LEU A 175 -2.08 3.98 -4.40
CA LEU A 175 -1.95 3.64 -5.83
C LEU A 175 -1.78 4.85 -6.74
N VAL A 176 -2.37 6.00 -6.40
CA VAL A 176 -2.12 7.27 -7.09
C VAL A 176 -0.62 7.62 -7.04
N LEU A 177 0.02 7.41 -5.89
CA LEU A 177 1.43 7.72 -5.72
C LEU A 177 2.34 6.71 -6.42
N GLU A 178 2.04 5.42 -6.30
CA GLU A 178 2.83 4.37 -6.93
C GLU A 178 2.76 4.39 -8.46
N SER A 179 1.58 4.70 -9.01
CA SER A 179 1.35 4.73 -10.46
C SER A 179 1.62 6.11 -11.10
N GLY A 180 1.59 7.18 -10.31
CA GLY A 180 1.57 8.55 -10.82
C GLY A 180 0.29 8.93 -11.59
N ARG A 181 -0.74 8.07 -11.59
CA ARG A 181 -2.01 8.32 -12.26
C ARG A 181 -2.98 9.04 -11.32
N ASN A 182 -3.79 9.95 -11.86
CA ASN A 182 -4.90 10.53 -11.11
C ASN A 182 -6.09 9.56 -11.10
N LEU A 183 -6.26 8.84 -10.00
CA LEU A 183 -7.31 7.84 -9.83
C LEU A 183 -8.54 8.45 -9.13
N PRO A 184 -9.76 8.18 -9.63
CA PRO A 184 -10.98 8.62 -8.95
C PRO A 184 -11.10 7.94 -7.59
N ASP A 185 -11.82 8.56 -6.65
CA ASP A 185 -12.20 7.87 -5.42
C ASP A 185 -13.09 6.66 -5.77
N PRO A 186 -12.90 5.52 -5.09
CA PRO A 186 -13.76 4.36 -5.27
C PRO A 186 -15.19 4.73 -4.84
N ARG A 187 -16.17 4.36 -5.67
CA ARG A 187 -17.59 4.73 -5.52
C ARG A 187 -18.42 3.59 -4.95
#